data_AF-A0A7S4BNG7-F1
#
_entry.id   AF-A0A7S4BNG7-F1
#
_cell.length_a   1.000
_cell.length_b   1.000
_cell.length_c   1.000
_cell.angle_alpha   90.00
_cell.angle_beta   90.00
_cell.angle_gamma   90.00
#
_symmetry.space_group_name_H-M   'P 1'
#
loop_
_entity.id
_entity.type
_entity.pdbx_description
1 polymer ?
#
loop_
_entity_poly.entity_id
_entity_poly.type
_entity_poly.pdbx_seq_one_letter_code
_entity_poly.pdbx_strand_id
1 'polypeptide(L)'
;MLLATELRAALTYWQIDDESKIYPAPFADNRIAAVIWDTKVDHSTWFGSNTEFIFGIEIMPVTPITELLLRPSWVESARDKWSTAIAEAGDQWRAFLIMAEGVLDPEAAWTKAASLAVYDAGNSKTNTLYWLPT
;
A
#
# COMPACT_ATOMS: atom_id res chain seq x y z
N MET A 1 -10.72 15.60 14.28
CA MET A 1 -11.71 15.68 13.18
C MET A 1 -11.06 15.34 11.85
N LEU A 2 -9.98 16.01 11.44
CA LEU A 2 -9.31 15.78 10.15
C LEU A 2 -8.88 14.32 9.93
N LEU A 3 -8.13 13.73 10.86
CA LEU A 3 -7.67 12.34 10.73
C LEU A 3 -8.80 11.33 10.46
N ALA A 4 -9.89 11.40 11.22
CA ALA A 4 -11.01 10.48 11.05
C ALA A 4 -11.75 10.68 9.72
N THR A 5 -11.82 11.94 9.25
CA THR A 5 -12.39 12.26 7.93
C THR A 5 -11.49 11.76 6.82
N GLU A 6 -10.17 11.96 6.94
CA GLU A 6 -9.18 11.53 5.95
C GLU A 6 -9.14 10.01 5.83
N LEU A 7 -9.09 9.30 6.95
CA LEU A 7 -9.20 7.84 6.96
C LEU A 7 -10.49 7.41 6.26
N ARG A 8 -11.65 7.97 6.63
CA ARG A 8 -12.91 7.62 5.97
C ARG A 8 -12.85 7.84 4.46
N ALA A 9 -12.26 8.94 4.00
CA ALA A 9 -12.09 9.23 2.59
C ALA A 9 -11.14 8.22 1.91
N ALA A 10 -9.97 7.96 2.48
CA ALA A 10 -9.00 6.98 1.97
C ALA A 10 -9.61 5.58 1.84
N LEU A 11 -10.31 5.12 2.87
CA LEU A 11 -10.98 3.83 2.90
C LEU A 11 -12.17 3.73 1.93
N THR A 12 -12.71 4.87 1.49
CA THR A 12 -13.86 4.93 0.59
C THR A 12 -13.40 5.07 -0.87
N TYR A 13 -12.49 6.00 -1.15
CA TYR A 13 -12.15 6.42 -2.50
C TYR A 13 -10.79 5.90 -2.98
N TRP A 14 -9.81 5.69 -2.11
CA TRP A 14 -8.49 5.17 -2.52
C TRP A 14 -8.44 3.64 -2.49
N GLN A 15 -8.94 3.06 -1.40
CA GLN A 15 -8.98 1.61 -1.20
C GLN A 15 -10.28 1.04 -1.77
N ILE A 16 -10.19 0.42 -2.96
CA ILE A 16 -11.37 -0.13 -3.63
C ILE A 16 -11.65 -1.54 -3.09
N ASP A 17 -12.51 -1.61 -2.07
CA ASP A 17 -13.01 -2.86 -1.51
C ASP A 17 -13.88 -3.64 -2.52
N ASP A 18 -14.02 -4.95 -2.31
CA ASP A 18 -14.79 -5.86 -3.17
C ASP A 18 -16.23 -5.43 -3.42
N GLU A 19 -16.89 -4.91 -2.39
CA GLU A 19 -18.28 -4.46 -2.45
C GLU A 19 -18.43 -2.99 -2.88
N SER A 20 -17.32 -2.30 -3.18
CA SER A 20 -17.34 -0.90 -3.57
C SER A 20 -18.12 -0.69 -4.87
N LYS A 21 -18.97 0.34 -4.89
CA LYS A 21 -19.77 0.75 -6.05
C LYS A 21 -19.37 2.12 -6.59
N ILE A 22 -18.24 2.65 -6.13
CA ILE A 22 -17.79 4.00 -6.47
C ILE A 22 -17.23 4.05 -7.88
N TYR A 23 -16.38 3.08 -8.22
CA TYR A 23 -15.78 2.97 -9.54
C TYR A 23 -16.37 1.78 -10.29
N PRO A 24 -16.68 1.92 -11.59
CA PRO A 24 -17.13 0.79 -12.40
C PRO A 24 -15.94 -0.09 -12.81
N ALA A 25 -16.23 -1.35 -13.15
CA ALA A 25 -15.30 -2.17 -13.91
C ALA A 25 -15.02 -1.53 -15.28
N PRO A 26 -13.79 -1.64 -15.82
CA PRO A 26 -12.67 -2.42 -15.30
C PRO A 26 -11.80 -1.69 -14.27
N PHE A 27 -12.07 -0.41 -13.98
CA PHE A 27 -11.18 0.35 -13.09
C PHE A 27 -11.17 -0.20 -11.66
N ALA A 28 -12.33 -0.61 -11.14
CA ALA A 28 -12.45 -1.21 -9.82
C ALA A 28 -11.58 -2.47 -9.64
N ASP A 29 -11.28 -3.18 -10.75
CA ASP A 29 -10.46 -4.38 -10.73
C ASP A 29 -9.00 -4.09 -10.36
N ASN A 30 -8.58 -2.82 -10.33
CA ASN A 30 -7.26 -2.43 -9.85
C ASN A 30 -7.12 -2.47 -8.33
N ARG A 31 -8.22 -2.51 -7.56
CA ARG A 31 -8.25 -2.47 -6.08
C ARG A 31 -7.70 -1.20 -5.43
N ILE A 32 -7.23 -0.24 -6.23
CA ILE A 32 -6.66 1.02 -5.78
C ILE A 32 -6.93 2.14 -6.78
N ALA A 33 -7.24 3.32 -6.26
CA ALA A 33 -7.25 4.57 -7.01
C ALA A 33 -6.02 5.40 -6.63
N ALA A 34 -4.94 5.26 -7.40
CA ALA A 34 -3.63 5.84 -7.06
C ALA A 34 -3.63 7.37 -6.97
N VAL A 35 -4.38 8.04 -7.84
CA VAL A 35 -4.53 9.50 -7.81
C VAL A 35 -5.98 9.86 -8.09
N ILE A 36 -6.56 10.65 -7.18
CA ILE A 36 -7.94 11.13 -7.27
C ILE A 36 -7.93 12.62 -7.59
N TRP A 37 -8.72 13.00 -8.59
CA TRP A 37 -8.95 14.36 -9.00
C TRP A 37 -10.43 14.71 -8.86
N ASP A 38 -10.77 15.99 -9.02
CA ASP A 38 -12.16 16.44 -9.00
C ASP A 38 -13.02 15.77 -10.10
N THR A 39 -12.43 15.52 -11.29
CA THR A 39 -13.17 15.05 -12.48
C THR A 39 -12.69 13.72 -13.05
N LYS A 40 -11.62 13.12 -12.49
CA LYS A 40 -11.06 11.84 -12.96
C LYS A 40 -10.35 11.08 -11.84
N VAL A 41 -10.02 9.83 -12.13
CA VAL A 41 -9.19 8.97 -11.29
C VAL A 41 -8.15 8.28 -12.16
N ASP A 42 -6.93 8.14 -11.64
CA ASP A 42 -5.84 7.49 -12.36
C ASP A 42 -5.31 6.26 -11.58
N HIS A 43 -4.96 5.21 -12.33
CA HIS A 43 -4.15 4.09 -11.85
C HIS A 43 -2.72 4.23 -12.39
N SER A 44 -2.07 5.31 -12.00
CA SER A 44 -0.70 5.66 -12.37
C SER A 44 -0.20 6.73 -11.42
N THR A 45 1.12 6.89 -11.31
CA THR A 45 1.73 7.99 -10.54
C THR A 45 2.33 9.04 -11.47
N TRP A 46 2.77 10.17 -10.91
CA TRP A 46 3.45 11.24 -11.67
C TRP A 46 4.82 10.84 -12.24
N PHE A 47 5.40 9.72 -11.79
CA PHE A 47 6.75 9.28 -12.14
C PHE A 47 6.81 7.85 -12.68
N GLY A 48 5.66 7.21 -12.92
CA GLY A 48 5.58 5.88 -13.51
C GLY A 48 4.30 5.15 -13.14
N SER A 49 4.03 4.06 -13.84
CA SER A 49 2.86 3.20 -13.60
C SER A 49 3.24 1.83 -13.05
N ASN A 50 4.44 1.72 -12.47
CA ASN A 50 4.85 0.49 -11.81
C ASN A 50 3.98 0.25 -10.57
N THR A 51 3.63 -1.01 -10.35
CA THR A 51 2.77 -1.42 -9.23
C THR A 51 3.34 -1.01 -7.88
N GLU A 52 4.65 -1.13 -7.67
CA GLU A 52 5.31 -0.74 -6.43
C GLU A 52 5.24 0.77 -6.17
N PHE A 53 5.13 1.60 -7.22
CA PHE A 53 4.92 3.04 -7.06
C PHE A 53 3.47 3.30 -6.69
N ILE A 54 2.53 2.67 -7.39
CA ILE A 54 1.08 2.86 -7.20
C ILE A 54 0.66 2.49 -5.78
N PHE A 55 1.08 1.32 -5.30
CA PHE A 55 0.76 0.90 -3.93
C PHE A 55 1.65 1.58 -2.89
N GLY A 56 2.94 1.79 -3.22
CA GLY A 56 3.90 2.38 -2.28
C GLY A 56 3.53 3.78 -1.81
N ILE A 57 3.05 4.65 -2.70
CA ILE A 57 2.68 6.03 -2.33
C ILE A 57 1.50 6.10 -1.35
N GLU A 58 0.59 5.13 -1.39
CA GLU A 58 -0.57 5.04 -0.49
C GLU A 58 -0.23 4.38 0.85
N ILE A 59 0.94 3.74 0.96
CA ILE A 59 1.44 3.11 2.19
C ILE A 59 2.39 4.05 2.95
N MET A 60 3.21 4.82 2.23
CA MET A 60 4.27 5.63 2.81
C MET A 60 3.79 7.03 3.25
N PRO A 61 4.36 7.61 4.33
CA PRO A 61 5.28 7.00 5.28
C PRO A 61 4.56 6.06 6.26
N VAL A 62 5.21 4.96 6.65
CA VAL A 62 4.64 4.03 7.64
C VAL A 62 4.92 4.54 9.06
N THR A 63 3.84 4.77 9.79
CA THR A 63 3.82 5.26 11.18
C THR A 63 2.71 4.54 11.95
N PRO A 64 2.56 4.71 13.28
CA PRO A 64 1.53 3.99 14.03
C PRO A 64 0.09 4.21 13.52
N ILE A 65 -0.22 5.35 12.87
CA ILE A 65 -1.55 5.56 12.30
C ILE A 65 -1.84 4.68 11.08
N THR A 66 -0.80 4.15 10.45
CA THR A 66 -0.90 3.25 9.30
C THR A 66 -1.63 1.95 9.64
N GLU A 67 -1.67 1.52 10.92
CA GLU A 67 -2.49 0.39 11.39
C GLU A 67 -3.99 0.59 11.10
N LEU A 68 -4.47 1.84 11.15
CA LEU A 68 -5.87 2.16 10.84
C LEU A 68 -6.12 2.31 9.34
N LEU A 69 -5.06 2.59 8.56
CA LEU A 69 -5.14 2.75 7.11
C LEU A 69 -5.05 1.38 6.40
N LEU A 70 -4.05 0.56 6.73
CA LEU A 70 -3.82 -0.75 6.12
C LEU A 70 -4.69 -1.81 6.78
N ARG A 71 -5.98 -1.81 6.43
CA ARG A 71 -6.93 -2.83 6.90
C ARG A 71 -6.58 -4.20 6.30
N PRO A 72 -6.44 -5.27 7.10
CA PRO A 72 -6.13 -6.60 6.58
C PRO A 72 -7.06 -7.06 5.45
N SER A 73 -8.36 -6.70 5.51
CA SER A 73 -9.34 -7.03 4.48
C SER A 73 -8.99 -6.45 3.10
N TRP A 74 -8.56 -5.18 3.04
CA TRP A 74 -8.18 -4.54 1.78
C TRP A 74 -6.81 -5.01 1.30
N VAL A 75 -5.86 -5.19 2.22
CA VAL A 75 -4.51 -5.68 1.86
C VAL A 75 -4.61 -7.08 1.23
N GLU A 76 -5.45 -7.96 1.78
CA GLU A 76 -5.72 -9.28 1.21
C GLU A 76 -6.49 -9.20 -0.12
N SER A 77 -7.55 -8.38 -0.21
CA SER A 77 -8.34 -8.28 -1.45
C SER A 77 -7.57 -7.67 -2.62
N ALA A 78 -6.56 -6.84 -2.33
CA ALA A 78 -5.65 -6.25 -3.32
C ALA A 78 -4.40 -7.09 -3.60
N ARG A 79 -4.19 -8.21 -2.89
CA ARG A 79 -2.94 -8.96 -2.90
C ARG A 79 -2.50 -9.43 -4.27
N ASP A 80 -3.44 -9.85 -5.12
CA ASP A 80 -3.14 -10.30 -6.49
C ASP A 80 -2.63 -9.15 -7.38
N LYS A 81 -2.87 -7.89 -7.01
CA LYS A 81 -2.42 -6.70 -7.74
C LYS A 81 -1.00 -6.28 -7.40
N TRP A 82 -0.57 -6.46 -6.15
CA TRP A 82 0.71 -5.93 -5.67
C TRP A 82 1.77 -6.98 -5.28
N SER A 83 1.38 -8.21 -4.92
CA SER A 83 2.31 -9.17 -4.33
C SER A 83 3.47 -9.58 -5.25
N THR A 84 3.23 -9.68 -6.55
CA THR A 84 4.28 -10.00 -7.55
C THR A 84 5.33 -8.89 -7.65
N ALA A 85 4.92 -7.63 -7.44
CA ALA A 85 5.82 -6.48 -7.50
C ALA A 85 6.90 -6.52 -6.40
N ILE A 86 6.72 -7.28 -5.32
CA ILE A 86 7.79 -7.50 -4.32
C ILE A 86 9.06 -8.05 -4.99
N ALA A 87 8.93 -8.99 -5.93
CA ALA A 87 10.10 -9.60 -6.57
C ALA A 87 10.80 -8.64 -7.55
N GLU A 88 10.05 -7.72 -8.15
CA GLU A 88 10.51 -6.86 -9.26
C GLU A 88 11.00 -5.48 -8.77
N ALA A 89 10.41 -4.98 -7.69
CA ALA A 89 10.68 -3.65 -7.16
C ALA A 89 12.12 -3.49 -6.64
N GLY A 90 12.68 -2.29 -6.78
CA GLY A 90 13.89 -1.91 -6.05
C GLY A 90 13.63 -1.84 -4.54
N ASP A 91 14.65 -2.13 -3.73
CA ASP A 91 14.52 -2.29 -2.27
C ASP A 91 13.76 -1.15 -1.56
N GLN A 92 13.95 0.09 -2.02
CA GLN A 92 13.31 1.27 -1.45
C GLN A 92 11.78 1.19 -1.47
N TRP A 93 11.21 0.75 -2.59
CA TRP A 93 9.77 0.57 -2.77
C TRP A 93 9.29 -0.80 -2.26
N ARG A 94 10.12 -1.83 -2.47
CA ARG A 94 9.88 -3.19 -2.00
C ARG A 94 9.65 -3.22 -0.49
N ALA A 95 10.36 -2.39 0.29
CA ALA A 95 10.18 -2.28 1.72
C ALA A 95 8.71 -1.98 2.12
N PHE A 96 8.04 -1.06 1.43
CA PHE A 96 6.65 -0.71 1.75
C PHE A 96 5.67 -1.84 1.40
N LEU A 97 5.90 -2.56 0.30
CA LEU A 97 5.10 -3.73 -0.06
C LEU A 97 5.28 -4.88 0.96
N ILE A 98 6.51 -5.09 1.43
CA ILE A 98 6.79 -6.06 2.50
C ILE A 98 6.11 -5.63 3.81
N MET A 99 6.12 -4.33 4.14
CA MET A 99 5.43 -3.81 5.33
C MET A 99 3.91 -4.00 5.23
N ALA A 100 3.31 -3.82 4.05
CA ALA A 100 1.90 -4.17 3.83
C ALA A 100 1.67 -5.68 3.92
N GLU A 101 2.56 -6.52 3.39
CA GLU A 101 2.48 -7.97 3.56
C GLU A 101 2.55 -8.38 5.04
N GLY A 102 3.31 -7.67 5.86
CA GLY A 102 3.38 -7.90 7.31
C GLY A 102 2.03 -7.79 8.02
N VAL A 103 1.08 -7.03 7.47
CA VAL A 103 -0.31 -6.96 8.00
C VAL A 103 -1.03 -8.31 7.87
N LEU A 104 -0.65 -9.13 6.89
CA LEU A 104 -1.25 -10.43 6.61
C LEU A 104 -0.41 -11.59 7.16
N ASP A 105 0.90 -11.52 6.94
CA ASP A 105 1.88 -12.56 7.28
C ASP A 105 3.18 -11.93 7.80
N PRO A 106 3.24 -11.62 9.11
CA PRO A 106 4.44 -11.07 9.75
C PRO A 106 5.70 -11.90 9.55
N GLU A 107 5.60 -13.23 9.55
CA GLU A 107 6.75 -14.14 9.49
C GLU A 107 7.38 -14.16 8.09
N ALA A 108 6.54 -14.25 7.05
CA ALA A 108 7.00 -14.16 5.67
C ALA A 108 7.61 -12.78 5.38
N ALA A 109 6.94 -11.71 5.84
CA ALA A 109 7.41 -10.35 5.65
C ALA A 109 8.75 -10.10 6.38
N TRP A 110 8.91 -10.63 7.60
CA TRP A 110 10.17 -10.57 8.35
C TRP A 110 11.32 -11.22 7.58
N THR A 111 11.09 -12.41 7.04
CA THR A 111 12.09 -13.14 6.26
C THR A 111 12.48 -12.37 5.00
N LYS A 112 11.53 -11.78 4.29
CA LYS A 112 11.79 -10.96 3.10
C LYS A 112 12.54 -9.66 3.45
N ALA A 113 12.16 -9.00 4.54
CA ALA A 113 12.81 -7.78 5.00
C ALA A 113 14.30 -7.97 5.32
N ALA A 114 14.74 -9.19 5.65
CA ALA A 114 16.15 -9.50 5.88
C ALA A 114 17.01 -9.34 4.62
N SER A 115 16.41 -9.41 3.41
CA SER A 115 17.11 -9.24 2.13
C SER A 115 17.23 -7.78 1.67
N LEU A 116 16.54 -6.85 2.31
CA LEU A 116 16.58 -5.43 1.97
C LEU A 116 17.94 -4.82 2.34
N ALA A 117 18.60 -4.19 1.37
CA ALA A 117 19.87 -3.50 1.54
C ALA A 117 19.72 -1.97 1.61
N VAL A 118 18.72 -1.41 0.90
CA VAL A 118 18.51 0.04 0.79
C VAL A 118 17.07 0.38 1.15
N TYR A 119 16.86 1.51 1.82
CA TYR A 119 15.53 2.00 2.20
C TYR A 119 15.24 3.34 1.53
N ASP A 120 13.94 3.64 1.37
CA ASP A 120 13.50 4.99 1.01
C ASP A 120 14.04 6.02 2.02
N ALA A 121 14.26 7.26 1.57
CA ALA A 121 14.82 8.32 2.42
C ALA A 121 13.94 8.67 3.63
N GLY A 122 12.63 8.38 3.57
CA GLY A 122 11.67 8.52 4.66
C GLY A 122 11.46 7.26 5.50
N ASN A 123 12.16 6.16 5.23
CA ASN A 123 12.04 4.91 5.97
C ASN A 123 13.42 4.37 6.42
N SER A 124 13.42 3.39 7.33
CA SER A 124 14.64 2.77 7.81
C SER A 124 14.45 1.29 8.11
N LYS A 125 15.57 0.57 8.20
CA LYS A 125 15.59 -0.83 8.66
C LYS A 125 14.91 -1.00 10.01
N THR A 126 15.22 -0.12 10.97
CA THR A 126 14.65 -0.20 12.31
C THR A 126 13.15 0.06 12.32
N ASN A 127 12.66 1.02 11.54
CA ASN A 127 11.22 1.27 11.40
C ASN A 127 10.50 0.07 10.76
N THR A 128 11.09 -0.50 9.70
CA THR A 128 10.56 -1.70 9.03
C THR A 128 10.48 -2.88 10.00
N LEU A 129 11.56 -3.22 10.70
CA LEU A 129 11.57 -4.34 11.63
C LEU A 129 10.72 -4.10 12.88
N TYR A 130 10.51 -2.85 13.28
CA TYR A 130 9.60 -2.51 14.37
C TYR A 130 8.13 -2.70 13.97
N TRP A 131 7.77 -2.36 12.73
CA TRP A 131 6.41 -2.49 12.21
C TRP A 131 5.96 -3.94 11.98
N LEU A 132 6.81 -4.79 11.44
CA LEU A 132 6.41 -6.16 11.06
C LEU A 132 5.77 -7.02 12.17
N PRO A 133 6.18 -6.92 13.46
CA PRO A 133 5.54 -7.69 14.54
C PRO A 133 4.32 -7.01 15.21
N THR A 134 3.90 -5.81 14.80
CA THR A 134 2.75 -5.11 15.40
C THR A 134 1.44 -5.62 14.83
#